data_AF-A0A800BQV3-F1
#
_entry.id   AF-A0A800BQV3-F1
#
_cell.length_a   1.000
_cell.length_b   1.000
_cell.length_c   1.000
_cell.angle_alpha   90.00
_cell.angle_beta   90.00
_cell.angle_gamma   90.00
#
_symmetry.space_group_name_H-M   'P 1'
#
loop_
_entity.id
_entity.type
_entity.pdbx_description
1 polymer ?
#
loop_
_entity_poly.entity_id
_entity_poly.type
_entity_poly.pdbx_seq_one_letter_code
_entity_poly.pdbx_strand_id
1 'polypeptide(L)' 'MFERNITTQDINYVLNWGEVKNPRYDNKYDNWEYEVEGSTIDGDQIMVVITLISNFDLLCITVVGK' A
#
# COMPACT_ATOMS: atom_id res chain seq x y z
N MET A 1 2.52 10.50 -7.94
CA MET A 1 3.46 10.32 -6.81
C MET A 1 4.17 11.63 -6.43
N PHE A 2 3.53 12.80 -6.59
CA PHE A 2 4.15 14.12 -6.32
C PHE A 2 3.29 15.02 -5.42
N GLU A 3 2.16 14.52 -4.92
CA GLU A 3 1.18 15.33 -4.18
C GLU A 3 1.30 15.22 -2.66
N ARG A 4 2.14 14.33 -2.15
CA ARG A 4 2.44 14.19 -0.73
C ARG A 4 3.91 13.82 -0.61
N ASN A 5 4.61 14.35 0.38
CA ASN A 5 6.05 14.15 0.62
C ASN A 5 6.37 12.70 1.08
N ILE A 6 5.68 11.72 0.51
CA ILE A 6 5.75 10.31 0.86
C ILE A 6 6.82 9.68 -0.02
N THR A 7 7.85 9.15 0.64
CA THR A 7 8.98 8.52 -0.04
C THR A 7 8.74 7.02 -0.23
N THR A 8 9.53 6.39 -1.09
CA THR A 8 9.55 4.92 -1.19
C THR A 8 9.93 4.25 0.14
N GLN A 9 10.72 4.94 0.99
CA GLN A 9 11.08 4.45 2.31
C GLN A 9 9.86 4.38 3.24
N ASP A 10 8.98 5.38 3.20
CA ASP A 10 7.75 5.39 3.98
C ASP A 10 6.79 4.28 3.54
N ILE A 11 6.67 4.06 2.23
CA ILE A 11 5.87 2.97 1.68
C ILE A 11 6.42 1.63 2.16
N ASN A 12 7.72 1.39 2.05
CA ASN A 12 8.35 0.16 2.54
C ASN A 12 8.16 -0.01 4.05
N TYR A 13 8.24 1.08 4.82
CA TYR A 13 8.02 1.02 6.26
C TYR A 13 6.59 0.56 6.58
N VAL A 14 5.59 1.14 5.93
CA VAL A 14 4.18 0.73 6.10
C VAL A 14 3.92 -0.68 5.58
N LEU A 15 4.55 -1.12 4.50
CA LEU A 15 4.39 -2.49 4.01
C LEU A 15 5.01 -3.54 4.96
N ASN A 16 6.07 -3.20 5.70
CA ASN A 16 6.70 -4.11 6.64
C ASN A 16 6.04 -4.11 8.03
N TRP A 17 5.51 -2.97 8.48
CA TRP A 17 5.05 -2.78 9.86
C TRP A 17 3.59 -2.36 10.01
N GLY A 18 2.93 -2.01 8.90
CA GLY A 18 1.54 -1.61 8.87
C GLY A 18 0.59 -2.80 9.03
N GLU A 19 -0.68 -2.47 9.23
CA GLU A 19 -1.75 -3.44 9.37
C GLU A 19 -2.44 -3.67 8.02
N VAL A 20 -2.49 -4.93 7.59
CA VAL A 20 -3.21 -5.33 6.37
C VAL A 20 -4.71 -5.37 6.65
N LYS A 21 -5.47 -4.65 5.84
CA LYS A 21 -6.93 -4.52 5.90
C LYS A 21 -7.56 -4.91 4.56
N ASN A 22 -8.84 -5.24 4.64
CA ASN A 22 -9.79 -5.30 3.53
C ASN A 22 -9.25 -5.99 2.25
N PRO A 23 -8.98 -7.31 2.28
CA PRO A 23 -8.67 -8.03 1.05
C PRO A 23 -9.87 -7.94 0.10
N ARG A 24 -9.66 -7.34 -1.09
CA ARG A 24 -10.68 -7.21 -2.13
C ARG A 24 -10.23 -7.94 -3.37
N TYR A 25 -11.11 -8.76 -3.93
CA TYR A 25 -10.86 -9.38 -5.23
C TYR A 25 -11.32 -8.46 -6.36
N ASP A 26 -10.43 -8.13 -7.29
CA ASP A 26 -10.79 -7.42 -8.51
C ASP A 26 -11.02 -8.42 -9.66
N ASN A 27 -12.30 -8.66 -9.95
CA ASN A 27 -12.73 -9.55 -11.04
C ASN A 27 -12.29 -9.08 -12.44
N LYS A 28 -11.94 -7.81 -12.61
CA LYS A 28 -11.52 -7.26 -13.91
C LYS A 28 -10.10 -7.69 -14.27
N TYR A 29 -9.23 -7.78 -13.27
CA TYR A 29 -7.82 -8.12 -13.45
C TYR A 29 -7.44 -9.47 -12.82
N ASP A 30 -8.42 -10.20 -12.28
CA ASP A 30 -8.29 -11.54 -11.71
C ASP A 30 -7.23 -11.61 -10.60
N ASN A 31 -7.24 -10.61 -9.72
CA ASN A 31 -6.21 -10.44 -8.70
C ASN A 31 -6.77 -9.96 -7.36
N TRP A 32 -5.95 -10.11 -6.32
CA TRP A 32 -6.26 -9.64 -4.98
C TRP A 32 -5.60 -8.29 -4.73
N GLU A 33 -6.42 -7.33 -4.30
CA GLU A 33 -6.04 -6.03 -3.77
C GLU A 33 -6.05 -6.07 -2.25
N TYR A 34 -5.08 -5.43 -1.63
CA TYR A 34 -4.98 -5.29 -0.18
C TYR A 34 -4.72 -3.84 0.18
N GLU A 35 -5.34 -3.39 1.27
CA GLU A 35 -5.06 -2.09 1.87
C GLU A 35 -4.11 -2.30 3.04
N VAL A 36 -3.04 -1.53 3.12
CA VAL A 36 -2.12 -1.55 4.26
C VAL A 36 -2.13 -0.18 4.90
N GLU A 37 -2.64 -0.10 6.12
CA GLU A 37 -2.67 1.13 6.89
C GLU A 37 -1.48 1.17 7.86
N GLY A 38 -0.79 2.31 7.94
CA GLY A 38 0.31 2.48 8.87
C GLY A 38 0.72 3.94 9.00
N SER A 39 1.80 4.16 9.74
CA SER A 39 2.42 5.47 9.86
C SER A 39 3.74 5.51 9.08
N THR A 40 4.04 6.65 8.47
CA THR A 40 5.36 6.95 7.91
C THR A 40 6.41 7.00 9.02
N ILE A 41 7.68 7.12 8.63
CA ILE A 41 8.79 7.25 9.59
C ILE A 41 8.65 8.55 10.41
N ASP A 42 8.06 9.59 9.81
CA ASP A 42 7.79 10.87 10.44
C ASP A 42 6.49 10.88 11.29
N GLY A 43 5.75 9.76 11.29
CA GLY A 43 4.54 9.56 12.09
C GLY A 43 3.21 9.88 11.38
N ASP A 44 3.24 10.33 10.13
CA ASP A 44 2.04 10.63 9.35
C ASP A 44 1.29 9.35 8.99
N GLN A 45 -0.04 9.33 9.10
CA GLN A 45 -0.82 8.16 8.70
C GLN A 45 -0.97 8.08 7.18
N ILE A 46 -0.65 6.91 6.62
CA ILE A 46 -0.84 6.60 5.21
C ILE A 46 -1.53 5.25 5.04
N MET A 47 -2.22 5.11 3.92
CA MET A 47 -2.78 3.87 3.42
C MET A 47 -2.16 3.55 2.07
N VAL A 48 -1.61 2.35 1.94
CA VAL A 48 -1.00 1.84 0.70
C VAL A 48 -1.89 0.75 0.13
N VAL A 49 -2.34 0.91 -1.10
CA VAL A 49 -3.09 -0.14 -1.82
C VAL A 49 -2.12 -0.92 -2.70
N ILE A 50 -2.04 -2.22 -2.45
CA ILE A 50 -1.18 -3.14 -3.18
C ILE A 50 -1.98 -4.23 -3.88
N THR A 51 -1.41 -4.74 -4.96
CA THR A 51 -1.92 -5.90 -5.68
C THR A 51 -0.82 -6.92 -5.89
N LEU A 52 -1.15 -8.19 -5.68
CA LEU A 52 -0.28 -9.30 -6.02
C LEU A 52 -0.42 -9.64 -7.51
N ILE A 53 0.63 -9.42 -8.29
CA ILE A 53 0.65 -9.74 -9.73
C ILE A 53 1.27 -11.12 -9.98
N SER A 54 2.13 -11.57 -9.07
CA SER A 54 2.74 -12.90 -9.08
C SER A 54 3.05 -13.33 -7.63
N ASN A 55 3.55 -14.56 -7.43
CA ASN A 55 3.91 -15.05 -6.09
C ASN A 55 4.94 -14.17 -5.35
N PHE A 56 5.68 -13.30 -6.06
CA PHE A 56 6.72 -12.45 -5.47
C PHE A 56 6.68 -10.99 -5.94
N ASP A 57 5.78 -10.61 -6.85
CA ASP A 57 5.68 -9.25 -7.35
C ASP A 57 4.46 -8.52 -6.79
N LEU A 58 4.74 -7.37 -6.19
CA LEU A 58 3.76 -6.45 -5.62
C LEU A 58 3.73 -5.16 -6.43
N LEU A 59 2.53 -4.76 -6.86
CA LEU A 59 2.30 -3.46 -7.47
C LEU A 59 1.64 -2.53 -6.46
N CYS A 60 2.33 -1.44 -6.12
CA CYS A 60 1.74 -0.34 -5.37
C CYS A 60 0.90 0.53 -6.32
N ILE A 61 -0.41 0.51 -6.13
CA ILE A 61 -1.36 1.20 -7.02
C ILE A 61 -1.62 2.62 -6.52
N THR A 62 -1.87 2.78 -5.22
CA THR A 62 -2.31 4.05 -4.63
C THR A 62 -1.69 4.24 -3.25
N VAL A 63 -1.29 5.48 -2.95
CA VAL A 63 -0.89 5.89 -1.61
C VAL A 63 -1.70 7.11 -1.19
N VAL A 64 -2.42 6.99 -0.07
CA VAL A 64 -3.28 8.04 0.47
C VAL A 64 -2.79 8.42 1.87
N GLY A 65 -2.32 9.64 2.06
CA GLY A 65 -2.20 10.23 3.41
C GLY A 65 -3.58 10.52 4.00
N LYS A 66 -3.78 10.13 5.25
CA LYS A 66 -4.99 10.45 6.02
C LYS A 66 -4.83 11.77 6.77
#